data_AF-A0A8J4WLE1-F1
#
_entry.id   AF-A0A8J4WLE1-F1
#
_cell.length_a   1.000
_cell.length_b   1.000
_cell.length_c   1.000
_cell.angle_alpha   90.00
_cell.angle_beta   90.00
_cell.angle_gamma   90.00
#
_symmetry.space_group_name_H-M   'P 1'
#
loop_
_entity.id
_entity.type
_entity.pdbx_description
1 polymer ?
#
loop_
_entity_poly.entity_id
_entity_poly.type
_entity_poly.pdbx_seq_one_letter_code
_entity_poly.pdbx_strand_id
1 'polypeptide(L)'
;MWLLALNLLFSLSPCLSFYVDIDANAEECFYERVTKGQAVILHFEIYAPDGSTIYSEVKKANGRPKFIANKDGDYKYCFGNKMSSLTPKVVLFDMEIEEDHLKSDEKDDVNQNTNFRVVVWAAFEALLIITMSVGQVFYLKRFFEVRRLV
;
A
#
# COMPACT_ATOMS: atom_id res chain seq x y z
N MET A 1 -7.06 -3.18 -29.40
CA MET A 1 -7.63 -2.07 -28.59
C MET A 1 -8.40 -2.56 -27.38
N TRP A 2 -9.36 -3.49 -27.50
CA TRP A 2 -10.13 -3.99 -26.34
C TRP A 2 -9.30 -4.84 -25.35
N LEU A 3 -8.31 -5.62 -25.81
CA LEU A 3 -7.41 -6.39 -24.93
C LEU A 3 -6.44 -5.52 -24.12
N LEU A 4 -6.05 -4.36 -24.65
CA LEU A 4 -5.25 -3.36 -23.94
C LEU A 4 -6.11 -2.65 -22.88
N ALA A 5 -7.36 -2.34 -23.21
CA ALA A 5 -8.30 -1.77 -22.25
C ALA A 5 -8.61 -2.74 -21.09
N LEU A 6 -8.71 -4.05 -21.36
CA LEU A 6 -8.95 -5.08 -20.34
C LEU A 6 -7.74 -5.26 -19.40
N ASN A 7 -6.50 -5.19 -19.92
CA ASN A 7 -5.29 -5.22 -19.10
C ASN A 7 -5.10 -3.95 -18.27
N LEU A 8 -5.49 -2.80 -18.79
CA LEU A 8 -5.46 -1.52 -18.07
C LEU A 8 -6.47 -1.46 -16.91
N LEU A 9 -7.59 -2.18 -17.04
CA LEU A 9 -8.59 -2.33 -15.98
C LEU A 9 -8.11 -3.28 -14.87
N PHE A 10 -7.22 -4.24 -15.16
CA PHE A 10 -6.71 -5.20 -14.19
C PHE A 10 -5.54 -4.65 -13.33
N SER A 11 -4.85 -3.60 -13.79
CA SER A 11 -3.77 -2.93 -13.05
C SER A 11 -4.25 -1.87 -12.05
N LEU A 12 -5.53 -1.50 -12.11
CA LEU A 12 -6.20 -0.67 -11.11
C LEU A 12 -6.59 -1.55 -9.91
N SER A 13 -5.59 -1.99 -9.14
CA SER A 13 -5.86 -2.54 -7.81
C SER A 13 -6.47 -1.43 -6.95
N PRO A 14 -7.68 -1.61 -6.37
CA PRO A 14 -8.23 -0.63 -5.45
C PRO A 14 -7.34 -0.57 -4.20
N CYS A 15 -6.72 0.59 -3.98
CA CYS A 15 -6.03 0.88 -2.72
C CYS A 15 -7.09 1.07 -1.65
N LEU A 16 -7.34 0.04 -0.84
CA LEU A 16 -8.30 0.10 0.25
C LEU A 16 -7.67 0.90 1.39
N SER A 17 -7.94 2.20 1.44
CA SER A 17 -7.53 3.08 2.53
C SER A 17 -8.76 3.49 3.33
N PHE A 18 -8.68 3.35 4.66
CA PHE A 18 -9.71 3.81 5.57
C PHE A 18 -9.44 5.27 5.95
N TYR A 19 -10.48 6.08 5.98
CA TYR A 19 -10.41 7.47 6.44
C TYR A 19 -11.47 7.72 7.50
N VAL A 20 -11.15 8.62 8.43
CA VAL A 20 -12.05 9.10 9.48
C VAL A 20 -11.98 10.63 9.55
N ASP A 21 -13.13 11.27 9.69
CA ASP A 21 -13.28 12.69 9.98
C ASP A 21 -13.45 12.91 11.49
N ILE A 22 -12.61 13.77 12.06
CA ILE A 22 -12.63 14.10 13.49
C ILE A 22 -13.00 15.57 13.63
N ASP A 23 -14.11 15.84 14.30
CA ASP A 23 -14.61 17.18 14.51
C ASP A 23 -13.63 18.09 15.29
N ALA A 24 -13.87 19.39 15.22
CA ALA A 24 -13.09 20.38 15.95
C ALA A 24 -13.19 20.12 17.47
N ASN A 25 -12.04 20.08 18.15
CA ASN A 25 -11.96 19.80 19.59
C ASN A 25 -12.53 18.41 20.00
N ALA A 26 -12.62 17.46 19.06
CA ALA A 26 -13.05 16.09 19.31
C ALA A 26 -11.88 15.09 19.22
N GLU A 27 -12.11 13.88 19.70
CA GLU A 27 -11.19 12.74 19.64
C GLU A 27 -12.00 11.48 19.36
N GLU A 28 -11.60 10.75 18.32
CA GLU A 28 -12.23 9.48 17.93
C GLU A 28 -11.33 8.31 18.30
N CYS A 29 -11.90 7.28 18.91
CA CYS A 29 -11.15 6.13 19.40
C CYS A 29 -11.72 4.81 18.89
N PHE A 30 -10.83 3.89 18.55
CA PHE A 30 -11.14 2.56 18.05
C PHE A 30 -10.46 1.50 18.93
N TYR A 31 -11.00 0.28 18.89
CA TYR A 31 -10.55 -0.84 19.72
C TYR A 31 -10.25 -2.03 18.83
N GLU A 32 -9.09 -2.65 19.04
CA GLU A 32 -8.68 -3.86 18.33
C GLU A 32 -8.21 -4.92 19.33
N ARG A 33 -8.59 -6.18 19.12
CA ARG A 33 -8.20 -7.28 20.00
C ARG A 33 -6.89 -7.88 19.52
N VAL A 34 -5.87 -7.84 20.38
CA VAL A 34 -4.49 -8.26 20.04
C VAL A 34 -4.02 -9.31 21.03
N THR A 35 -3.36 -10.34 20.53
CA THR A 35 -2.70 -11.36 21.36
C THR A 35 -1.23 -11.01 21.62
N LYS A 36 -0.69 -11.52 22.71
CA LYS A 36 0.68 -11.32 23.13
C LYS A 36 1.64 -11.78 22.03
N GLY A 37 2.62 -10.93 21.74
CA GLY A 37 3.62 -11.16 20.70
C GLY A 37 3.22 -10.63 19.32
N GLN A 38 1.95 -10.31 19.06
CA GLN A 38 1.57 -9.67 17.81
C GLN A 38 2.09 -8.24 17.75
N ALA A 39 2.64 -7.85 16.60
CA ALA A 39 3.04 -6.48 16.34
C ALA A 39 1.90 -5.74 15.63
N VAL A 40 1.54 -4.57 16.15
CA VAL A 40 0.53 -3.68 15.56
C VAL A 40 1.23 -2.46 14.97
N ILE A 41 0.91 -2.17 13.72
CA ILE A 41 1.40 -0.99 12.98
C ILE A 41 0.22 -0.04 12.82
N LEU A 42 0.24 1.10 13.51
CA LEU A 42 -0.86 2.07 13.46
C LEU A 42 -0.37 3.47 13.85
N HIS A 43 -0.95 4.51 13.25
CA HIS A 43 -0.68 5.91 13.56
C HIS A 43 -1.48 6.41 14.79
N PHE A 44 -0.83 7.16 15.68
CA PHE A 44 -1.37 7.95 16.82
C PHE A 44 -1.75 7.20 18.12
N GLU A 45 -2.17 7.94 19.17
CA GLU A 45 -2.09 7.56 20.60
C GLU A 45 -2.62 6.15 20.91
N ILE A 46 -1.76 5.29 21.46
CA ILE A 46 -2.06 3.88 21.76
C ILE A 46 -2.12 3.66 23.26
N TYR A 47 -3.23 3.06 23.69
CA TYR A 47 -3.51 2.65 25.05
C TYR A 47 -3.55 1.13 25.15
N ALA A 48 -2.86 0.60 26.16
CA ALA A 48 -2.89 -0.80 26.53
C ALA A 48 -4.25 -1.20 27.12
N PRO A 49 -4.56 -2.51 27.19
CA PRO A 49 -5.76 -3.01 27.87
C PRO A 49 -5.81 -2.69 29.37
N ASP A 50 -4.68 -2.33 30.00
CA ASP A 50 -4.60 -1.84 31.39
C ASP A 50 -4.77 -0.31 31.51
N GLY A 51 -5.04 0.39 30.41
CA GLY A 51 -5.21 1.83 30.35
C GLY A 51 -3.90 2.63 30.34
N SER A 52 -2.74 1.97 30.36
CA SER A 52 -1.45 2.66 30.25
C SER A 52 -1.19 3.17 28.83
N THR A 53 -0.63 4.36 28.69
CA THR A 53 -0.22 4.92 27.39
C THR A 53 1.08 4.27 26.94
N ILE A 54 1.02 3.48 25.87
CA ILE A 54 2.18 2.81 25.28
C ILE A 54 2.93 3.76 24.34
N TYR A 55 2.18 4.54 23.57
CA TYR A 55 2.73 5.47 22.60
C TYR A 55 1.84 6.71 22.55
N SER A 56 2.42 7.88 22.86
CA SER A 56 1.74 9.17 22.74
C SER A 56 2.71 10.15 22.08
N GLU A 57 2.48 10.41 20.80
CA GLU A 57 3.20 11.45 20.08
C GLU A 57 2.23 12.56 19.67
N VAL A 58 2.36 13.68 20.35
CA VAL A 58 1.55 14.88 20.12
C VAL A 58 2.25 15.69 19.01
N LYS A 59 1.54 15.96 17.90
CA LYS A 59 1.95 16.84 16.76
C LYS A 59 2.81 16.23 15.62
N LYS A 60 2.59 14.97 15.22
CA LYS A 60 3.09 14.49 13.91
C LYS A 60 2.01 14.51 12.83
N ALA A 61 2.41 14.84 11.60
CA ALA A 61 1.52 14.80 10.44
C ALA A 61 1.39 13.37 9.87
N ASN A 62 2.49 12.61 9.85
CA ASN A 62 2.60 11.26 9.26
C ASN A 62 3.62 10.39 10.05
N GLY A 63 3.53 9.06 9.95
CA GLY A 63 4.62 8.11 10.33
C GLY A 63 4.12 6.79 10.95
N ARG A 64 4.67 5.62 10.56
CA ARG A 64 4.17 4.25 10.88
C ARG A 64 4.87 3.63 12.11
N PRO A 65 4.45 3.89 13.36
CA PRO A 65 5.06 3.24 14.51
C PRO A 65 4.65 1.77 14.55
N LYS A 66 5.57 0.93 15.01
CA LYS A 66 5.33 -0.50 15.26
C LYS A 66 5.45 -0.74 16.76
N PHE A 67 4.51 -1.48 17.33
CA PHE A 67 4.54 -1.86 18.74
C PHE A 67 4.21 -3.35 18.88
N ILE A 68 4.82 -4.02 19.87
CA ILE A 68 4.62 -5.45 20.15
C ILE A 68 3.76 -5.61 21.40
N ALA A 69 2.64 -6.32 21.29
CA ALA A 69 1.71 -6.54 22.40
C ALA A 69 2.33 -7.36 23.54
N ASN A 70 2.46 -6.75 24.71
CA ASN A 70 3.00 -7.39 25.93
C ASN A 70 1.98 -8.27 26.66
N LYS A 71 0.68 -8.02 26.45
CA LYS A 71 -0.44 -8.71 27.10
C LYS A 71 -1.56 -8.91 26.09
N ASP A 72 -2.31 -9.99 26.25
CA ASP A 72 -3.54 -10.20 25.50
C ASP A 72 -4.61 -9.20 25.96
N GLY A 73 -5.31 -8.58 25.02
CA GLY A 73 -6.44 -7.71 25.34
C GLY A 73 -6.85 -6.76 24.23
N ASP A 74 -7.80 -5.90 24.56
CA ASP A 74 -8.33 -4.91 23.63
C ASP A 74 -7.47 -3.65 23.72
N TYR A 75 -6.68 -3.39 22.68
CA TYR A 75 -5.85 -2.21 22.54
C TYR A 75 -6.68 -1.08 21.95
N LYS A 76 -6.59 0.10 22.55
CA LYS A 76 -7.35 1.27 22.15
C LYS A 76 -6.43 2.27 21.48
N TYR A 77 -6.82 2.78 20.32
CA TYR A 77 -6.10 3.84 19.64
C TYR A 77 -7.00 5.03 19.34
N CYS A 78 -6.46 6.25 19.47
CA CYS A 78 -7.23 7.47 19.36
C CYS A 78 -6.59 8.52 18.43
N PHE A 79 -7.45 9.21 17.69
CA PHE A 79 -7.07 10.34 16.86
C PHE A 79 -7.71 11.62 17.40
N GLY A 80 -6.88 12.54 17.91
CA GLY A 80 -7.33 13.81 18.46
C GLY A 80 -7.20 14.99 17.50
N ASN A 81 -8.19 15.89 17.50
CA ASN A 81 -8.18 17.18 16.82
C ASN A 81 -8.31 18.36 17.82
N LYS A 82 -7.56 18.30 18.93
CA LYS A 82 -7.61 19.29 20.03
C LYS A 82 -6.99 20.66 19.69
N MET A 83 -6.21 20.76 18.60
CA MET A 83 -5.53 22.01 18.19
C MET A 83 -6.29 22.81 17.12
N SER A 84 -7.27 22.20 16.43
CA SER A 84 -8.08 22.89 15.41
C SER A 84 -9.46 23.21 15.98
N SER A 85 -9.71 24.48 16.28
CA SER A 85 -10.98 24.93 16.88
C SER A 85 -12.09 25.21 15.85
N LEU A 86 -11.80 25.14 14.56
CA LEU A 86 -12.70 25.62 13.50
C LEU A 86 -12.94 24.62 12.35
N THR A 87 -12.09 23.59 12.20
CA THR A 87 -12.16 22.67 11.05
C THR A 87 -11.95 21.22 11.47
N PRO A 88 -12.69 20.26 10.88
CA PRO A 88 -12.46 18.84 11.11
C PRO A 88 -11.11 18.40 10.53
N LYS A 89 -10.50 17.39 11.15
CA LYS A 89 -9.26 16.75 10.69
C LYS A 89 -9.60 15.42 10.03
N VAL A 90 -9.25 15.27 8.75
CA VAL A 90 -9.34 13.99 8.04
C VAL A 90 -8.05 13.22 8.25
N VAL A 91 -8.16 12.00 8.76
CA VAL A 91 -7.02 11.10 8.96
C VAL A 91 -7.21 9.86 8.10
N LEU A 92 -6.22 9.60 7.25
CA LEU A 92 -6.08 8.35 6.53
C LEU A 92 -5.23 7.42 7.40
N PHE A 93 -5.70 6.21 7.66
CA PHE A 93 -4.95 5.23 8.45
C PHE A 93 -5.09 3.82 7.88
N ASP A 94 -3.99 3.09 7.97
CA ASP A 94 -3.89 1.65 7.77
C ASP A 94 -3.50 0.99 9.10
N MET A 95 -4.07 -0.18 9.36
CA MET A 95 -3.75 -1.00 10.51
C MET A 95 -3.30 -2.37 10.02
N GLU A 96 -2.13 -2.80 10.47
CA GLU A 96 -1.61 -4.13 10.19
C GLU A 96 -1.29 -4.85 11.50
N ILE A 97 -1.82 -6.06 11.67
CA ILE A 97 -1.48 -6.97 12.77
C ILE A 97 -0.55 -8.04 12.19
N GLU A 98 0.68 -8.07 12.67
CA GLU A 98 1.71 -9.03 12.29
C GLU A 98 1.83 -10.10 13.38
N GLU A 99 1.52 -11.34 13.04
CA GLU A 99 1.67 -12.48 13.95
C GLU A 99 3.12 -12.96 13.97
N ASP A 100 3.69 -13.11 15.16
CA ASP A 100 5.08 -13.54 15.36
C ASP A 100 5.28 -15.07 15.16
N HIS A 101 4.29 -15.75 14.60
CA HIS A 101 4.34 -17.18 14.32
C HIS A 101 5.08 -17.45 12.99
N LEU A 102 6.43 -17.51 13.05
CA LEU A 102 7.30 -18.04 12.00
C LEU A 102 7.01 -17.54 10.56
N LYS A 103 7.02 -16.23 10.31
CA LYS A 103 6.98 -15.69 8.93
C LYS A 103 8.01 -14.60 8.68
N SER A 104 9.29 -14.91 8.88
CA SER A 104 10.37 -14.11 8.29
C SER A 104 10.60 -14.40 6.80
N ASP A 105 10.08 -15.52 6.27
CA ASP A 105 10.27 -15.88 4.86
C ASP A 105 9.07 -15.50 3.97
N GLU A 106 7.83 -15.52 4.49
CA GLU A 106 6.62 -15.39 3.65
C GLU A 106 6.31 -13.93 3.21
N LYS A 107 6.74 -12.91 3.99
CA LYS A 107 6.42 -11.50 3.67
C LYS A 107 7.35 -10.93 2.59
N ASP A 108 8.60 -11.38 2.56
CA ASP A 108 9.51 -11.11 1.45
C ASP A 108 9.08 -11.86 0.19
N ASP A 109 8.57 -13.09 0.32
CA ASP A 109 8.05 -13.87 -0.79
C ASP A 109 6.82 -13.22 -1.46
N VAL A 110 5.86 -12.65 -0.72
CA VAL A 110 4.69 -12.00 -1.36
C VAL A 110 5.10 -10.76 -2.17
N ASN A 111 6.02 -9.94 -1.65
CA ASN A 111 6.54 -8.80 -2.39
C ASN A 111 7.39 -9.25 -3.59
N GLN A 112 8.29 -10.23 -3.44
CA GLN A 112 9.10 -10.75 -4.54
C GLN A 112 8.25 -11.46 -5.61
N ASN A 113 7.23 -12.23 -5.22
CA ASN A 113 6.40 -13.01 -6.11
C ASN A 113 5.37 -12.15 -6.87
N THR A 114 4.92 -11.03 -6.26
CA THR A 114 4.11 -10.02 -6.95
C THR A 114 4.96 -9.19 -7.91
N ASN A 115 6.17 -8.80 -7.50
CA ASN A 115 7.12 -8.08 -8.36
C ASN A 115 7.57 -8.96 -9.55
N PHE A 116 7.88 -10.23 -9.34
CA PHE A 116 8.37 -11.10 -10.42
C PHE A 116 7.32 -11.33 -11.52
N ARG A 117 6.06 -11.59 -11.15
CA ARG A 117 4.98 -11.82 -12.13
C ARG A 117 4.70 -10.57 -12.98
N VAL A 118 4.70 -9.39 -12.38
CA VAL A 118 4.49 -8.11 -13.08
C VAL A 118 5.68 -7.79 -13.98
N VAL A 119 6.91 -8.00 -13.49
CA VAL A 119 8.15 -7.74 -14.24
C VAL A 119 8.31 -8.68 -15.43
N VAL A 120 8.04 -9.98 -15.27
CA VAL A 120 8.13 -10.96 -16.37
C VAL A 120 7.11 -10.66 -17.46
N TRP A 121 5.88 -10.29 -17.07
CA TRP A 121 4.84 -9.90 -18.02
C TRP A 121 5.21 -8.63 -18.78
N ALA A 122 5.72 -7.61 -18.09
CA ALA A 122 6.21 -6.37 -18.70
C ALA A 122 7.42 -6.59 -19.64
N ALA A 123 8.35 -7.48 -19.28
CA ALA A 123 9.52 -7.80 -20.10
C ALA A 123 9.12 -8.52 -21.39
N PHE A 124 8.16 -9.45 -21.32
CA PHE A 124 7.62 -10.13 -22.49
C PHE A 124 6.92 -9.14 -23.44
N GLU A 125 6.09 -8.25 -22.89
CA GLU A 125 5.40 -7.22 -23.68
C GLU A 125 6.38 -6.26 -24.37
N ALA A 126 7.43 -5.83 -23.66
CA ALA A 126 8.48 -4.99 -24.22
C ALA A 126 9.21 -5.68 -25.41
N LEU A 127 9.49 -6.98 -25.31
CA LEU A 127 10.15 -7.73 -26.37
C LEU A 127 9.27 -7.81 -27.63
N LEU A 128 7.95 -8.04 -27.47
CA LEU A 128 6.99 -8.04 -28.58
C LEU A 128 6.92 -6.67 -29.28
N ILE A 129 6.94 -5.57 -28.52
CA ILE A 129 6.93 -4.22 -29.09
C ILE A 129 8.22 -3.95 -29.86
N ILE A 130 9.38 -4.30 -29.31
CA ILE A 130 10.68 -4.12 -29.96
C ILE A 130 10.73 -4.88 -31.28
N THR A 131 10.32 -6.16 -31.28
CA THR A 131 10.33 -6.98 -32.50
C THR A 131 9.38 -6.45 -33.58
N MET A 132 8.19 -5.98 -33.22
CA MET A 132 7.28 -5.33 -34.18
C MET A 132 7.84 -4.03 -34.74
N SER A 133 8.49 -3.21 -33.90
CA SER A 133 9.11 -1.94 -34.31
C SER A 133 10.24 -2.18 -35.31
N VAL A 134 11.14 -3.12 -35.02
CA VAL A 134 12.25 -3.48 -35.90
C VAL A 134 11.73 -4.09 -37.21
N GLY A 135 10.69 -4.94 -37.13
CA GLY A 135 10.02 -5.51 -38.29
C GLY A 135 9.44 -4.43 -39.21
N GLN A 136 8.77 -3.43 -38.66
CA GLN A 136 8.23 -2.29 -39.41
C GLN A 136 9.33 -1.50 -40.12
N VAL A 137 10.44 -1.22 -39.45
CA VAL A 137 11.59 -0.50 -40.03
C VAL A 137 12.24 -1.33 -41.16
N PHE A 138 12.44 -2.63 -40.95
CA PHE A 138 13.03 -3.50 -41.96
C PHE A 138 12.12 -3.64 -43.19
N TYR A 139 10.82 -3.83 -42.98
CA TYR A 139 9.83 -3.91 -44.04
C TYR A 139 9.82 -2.64 -44.89
N LEU A 140 9.80 -1.46 -44.26
CA LEU A 140 9.85 -0.18 -44.97
C LEU A 140 11.17 -0.01 -45.71
N LYS A 141 12.32 -0.33 -45.10
CA LYS A 141 13.63 -0.28 -45.79
C LYS A 141 13.65 -1.16 -47.04
N ARG A 142 13.20 -2.41 -46.92
CA ARG A 142 13.13 -3.38 -48.03
C ARG A 142 12.19 -2.91 -49.13
N PHE A 143 11.05 -2.34 -48.78
CA PHE A 143 10.08 -1.82 -49.75
C PHE A 143 10.64 -0.63 -50.57
N PHE A 144 11.31 0.31 -49.92
CA PHE A 144 11.93 1.46 -50.60
C PHE A 144 13.17 1.07 -51.41
N GLU A 145 13.93 0.07 -50.99
CA GLU A 145 15.08 -0.46 -51.73
C GLU A 145 14.66 -1.11 -53.06
N VAL A 146 13.59 -1.91 -53.05
CA VAL A 146 13.04 -2.54 -54.26
C VAL A 146 12.44 -1.51 -55.23
N ARG A 147 11.91 -0.39 -54.72
CA ARG A 147 11.29 0.69 -55.53
C ARG A 147 12.30 1.72 -56.07
N ARG A 148 13.54 1.78 -55.54
CA ARG A 148 14.61 2.69 -56.02
C ARG A 148 15.52 2.10 -57.10
N LEU A 149 15.45 0.79 -57.33
CA LEU A 149 16.26 0.05 -58.30
C LEU A 149 15.56 -0.18 -59.66
N VAL A 150 14.58 0.68 -60.00
CA VAL A 150 13.96 0.77 -61.32
C VAL A 150 13.94 2.21 -61.78
#